data_AF-A0A661XCB1-F1
#
_entry.id   AF-A0A661XCB1-F1
#
_cell.length_a   1.000
_cell.length_b   1.000
_cell.length_c   1.000
_cell.angle_alpha   90.00
_cell.angle_beta   90.00
_cell.angle_gamma   90.00
#
_symmetry.space_group_name_H-M   'P 1'
#
loop_
_entity.id
_entity.type
_entity.pdbx_description
1 polymer ?
#
loop_
_entity_poly.entity_id
_entity_poly.type
_entity_poly.pdbx_seq_one_letter_code
_entity_poly.pdbx_strand_id
1 'polypeptide(L)' 'MKVGVLAIQGAVSEHINMLKRAGAETLAVKTVEEINSVDGLI' A
#
# COMPACT_ATOMS: atom_id res chain seq x y z
N MET A 1 10.06 -3.47 5.37
CA MET A 1 8.64 -3.50 5.78
C MET A 1 7.82 -3.02 4.59
N LYS A 2 6.96 -3.89 4.09
CA LYS A 2 6.10 -3.65 2.93
C LYS A 2 4.70 -3.26 3.40
N VAL A 3 4.26 -2.08 3.02
CA VAL A 3 2.98 -1.51 3.44
C VAL A 3 2.01 -1.52 2.27
N GLY A 4 0.89 -2.22 2.45
CA GLY A 4 -0.23 -2.19 1.52
C GLY A 4 -1.04 -0.91 1.67
N VAL A 5 -1.53 -0.36 0.56
CA VAL A 5 -2.51 0.74 0.53
C VAL A 5 -3.73 0.24 -0.22
N LEU A 6 -4.90 0.18 0.43
CA LEU A 6 -6.13 -0.29 -0.19
C LEU A 6 -6.57 0.64 -1.31
N ALA A 7 -6.59 0.13 -2.53
CA ALA A 7 -6.74 0.87 -3.78
C ALA A 7 -7.95 0.39 -4.61
N ILE A 8 -9.03 -0.01 -3.95
CA ILE A 8 -10.29 -0.44 -4.61
C ILE A 8 -10.99 0.76 -5.29
N GLN A 9 -10.94 1.94 -4.68
CA GLN A 9 -11.41 3.21 -5.25
C GLN A 9 -10.60 4.39 -4.69
N GLY A 10 -10.48 5.48 -5.45
CA GLY A 10 -9.95 6.76 -4.97
C GLY A 10 -8.50 7.12 -5.34
N ALA A 11 -7.98 8.18 -4.69
CA ALA A 11 -6.69 8.83 -4.94
C ALA A 11 -5.61 8.40 -3.93
N VAL A 12 -5.09 7.18 -4.08
CA VAL A 12 -4.10 6.59 -3.16
C VAL A 12 -2.64 6.98 -3.45
N SER A 13 -2.40 7.72 -4.53
CA SER A 13 -1.06 8.08 -4.99
C SER A 13 -0.27 8.90 -3.96
N GLU A 14 -0.94 9.77 -3.20
CA GLU A 14 -0.29 10.58 -2.15
C GLU A 14 0.20 9.70 -1.00
N HIS A 15 -0.62 8.77 -0.52
CA HIS A 15 -0.24 7.80 0.52
C HIS A 15 0.96 6.96 0.09
N ILE A 16 0.93 6.42 -1.14
CA ILE A 16 2.03 5.64 -1.71
C ILE A 16 3.32 6.48 -1.78
N ASN A 17 3.24 7.73 -2.24
CA ASN A 17 4.40 8.61 -2.33
C ASN A 17 4.97 8.98 -0.96
N MET A 18 4.12 9.22 0.04
CA MET A 18 4.55 9.50 1.41
C MET A 18 5.29 8.30 2.02
N LEU A 19 4.75 7.09 1.86
CA LEU A 19 5.37 5.87 2.35
C LEU A 19 6.71 5.57 1.67
N LYS A 20 6.80 5.73 0.34
CA LYS A 20 8.07 5.60 -0.39
C LYS A 20 9.11 6.61 0.09
N ARG A 21 8.71 7.87 0.33
CA ARG A 21 9.60 8.91 0.87
C ARG A 21 10.07 8.60 2.30
N ALA A 22 9.28 7.87 3.07
CA ALA A 22 9.66 7.36 4.38
C ALA A 22 10.55 6.10 4.32
N GLY A 23 10.87 5.60 3.12
CA GLY A 23 11.72 4.42 2.90
C GLY A 23 10.98 3.08 2.98
N ALA A 24 9.65 3.10 2.99
CA ALA A 24 8.85 1.88 2.98
C ALA A 24 8.65 1.35 1.55
N GLU A 25 8.62 0.02 1.42
CA GLU A 25 8.12 -0.61 0.20
C GLU A 25 6.60 -0.56 0.21
N THR A 26 5.97 -0.28 -0.93
CA THR A 26 4.52 -0.05 -1.00
C THR A 26 3.86 -0.96 -2.01
N LEU A 27 2.69 -1.51 -1.68
CA LEU A 27 1.83 -2.24 -2.61
C LEU A 27 0.45 -1.60 -2.67
N ALA A 28 -0.06 -1.30 -3.86
CA ALA A 28 -1.46 -0.92 -4.01
C ALA A 28 -2.32 -2.19 -3.98
N VAL A 29 -3.09 -2.39 -2.92
CA VAL A 29 -3.89 -3.61 -2.68
C VAL A 29 -5.28 -3.44 -3.29
N LYS A 30 -5.64 -4.32 -4.21
CA LYS A 30 -6.92 -4.35 -4.94
C LYS A 30 -7.65 -5.67 -4.75
N THR A 31 -6.94 -6.74 -4.41
CA THR A 31 -7.51 -8.06 -4.15
C THR A 31 -7.24 -8.51 -2.72
N VAL A 32 -8.02 -9.49 -2.26
CA VAL A 32 -7.88 -10.04 -0.90
C VAL A 32 -6.56 -10.81 -0.77
N GLU A 33 -6.10 -11.46 -1.83
CA GLU A 33 -4.87 -12.25 -1.84
C GLU A 33 -3.63 -11.37 -1.61
N GLU A 34 -3.64 -10.15 -2.15
CA GLU A 34 -2.55 -9.17 -2.00
C GLU A 34 -2.34 -8.71 -0.55
N ILE A 35 -3.37 -8.79 0.30
CA ILE A 35 -3.28 -8.48 1.74
C ILE A 35 -2.25 -9.41 2.43
N ASN A 36 -2.12 -10.64 1.98
CA ASN A 36 -1.17 -11.60 2.56
C ASN A 36 0.28 -11.31 2.18
N SER A 37 0.52 -10.36 1.27
CA SER A 37 1.86 -10.03 0.76
C SER A 37 2.45 -8.76 1.36
N VAL A 38 1.80 -8.19 2.39
CA VAL A 38 2.22 -6.95 3.06
C VAL A 38 2.35 -7.16 4.56
N ASP A 39 3.27 -6.45 5.18
CA ASP A 39 3.53 -6.50 6.62
C ASP A 39 2.52 -5.63 7.41
N GLY A 40 1.85 -4.71 6.72
CA GLY A 40 0.81 -3.84 7.27
C GLY A 40 -0.05 -3.24 6.16
N LEU A 41 -1.27 -2.82 6.50
CA LEU A 41 -2.25 -2.31 5.56
C LEU A 41 -2.75 -0.93 6.01
N ILE A 42 -2.85 0.01 5.06
CA ILE A 42 -3.42 1.35 5.20
C ILE A 42 -4.63 1.48 4.28
#